data_AF-A0A9E5L2V9-F1
#
_entry.id   AF-A0A9E5L2V9-F1
#
_cell.length_a   1.000
_cell.length_b   1.000
_cell.length_c   1.000
_cell.angle_alpha   90.00
_cell.angle_beta   90.00
_cell.angle_gamma   90.00
#
_symmetry.space_group_name_H-M   'P 1'
#
loop_
_entity.id
_entity.type
_entity.pdbx_description
1 polymer ?
#
loop_
_entity_poly.entity_id
_entity_poly.type
_entity_poly.pdbx_seq_one_letter_code
_entity_poly.pdbx_strand_id
1 'polypeptide(L)'
;MSARNILIIRIILGIVSILLAYSIYRIIMEPIEYERIKIERYEKVIENLDLLREAQLTHKEAYGYYASDIDYLEDFIAYDSVNVVVRKDSSFSYYNRLY
;
A
#
# COMPACT_ATOMS: atom_id res chain seq x y z
N MET A 1 5.21 35.14 -51.67
CA MET A 1 4.89 35.28 -50.23
C MET A 1 5.75 36.40 -49.65
N SER A 2 5.16 37.37 -48.95
CA SER A 2 5.91 38.48 -48.33
C SER A 2 6.69 37.98 -47.09
N ALA A 3 7.86 38.59 -46.82
CA ALA A 3 8.72 38.27 -45.67
C ALA A 3 7.97 38.29 -44.32
N ARG A 4 6.96 39.15 -44.20
CA ARG A 4 6.07 39.22 -43.03
C ARG A 4 5.29 37.92 -42.79
N ASN A 5 4.78 37.28 -43.85
CA ASN A 5 3.99 36.05 -43.72
C ASN A 5 4.88 34.87 -43.31
N ILE A 6 6.13 34.85 -43.76
CA ILE A 6 7.11 33.82 -43.39
C ILE A 6 7.48 33.93 -41.90
N LEU A 7 7.63 35.15 -41.37
CA LEU A 7 7.89 35.37 -39.94
C LEU A 7 6.74 34.86 -39.05
N ILE A 8 5.49 35.16 -39.42
CA ILE A 8 4.31 34.73 -38.66
C ILE A 8 4.23 33.19 -38.62
N ILE A 9 4.43 32.52 -39.77
CA ILE A 9 4.41 31.05 -39.84
C ILE A 9 5.49 30.44 -38.95
N ARG A 10 6.70 31.00 -38.94
CA ARG A 10 7.80 30.51 -38.09
C ARG A 10 7.49 30.62 -36.60
N ILE A 11 6.90 31.74 -36.18
CA ILE A 11 6.51 31.95 -34.78
C ILE A 11 5.43 30.94 -34.37
N ILE A 12 4.40 30.77 -35.20
CA ILE A 12 3.33 29.81 -34.92
C ILE A 12 3.88 28.38 -34.85
N LEU A 13 4.73 27.98 -35.81
CA LEU A 13 5.36 26.66 -35.76
C LEU A 13 6.20 26.47 -34.49
N GLY A 14 6.92 27.50 -34.05
CA GLY A 14 7.70 27.46 -32.81
C GLY A 14 6.83 27.21 -31.59
N ILE A 15 5.70 27.92 -31.48
CA ILE A 15 4.74 27.74 -30.38
C ILE A 15 4.14 26.34 -30.41
N VAL A 16 3.70 25.87 -31.59
CA VAL A 16 3.14 24.52 -31.76
C VAL A 16 4.16 23.45 -31.37
N SER A 17 5.43 23.62 -31.74
CA SER A 17 6.50 22.69 -31.38
C SER A 17 6.67 22.57 -29.86
N ILE A 18 6.66 23.70 -29.13
CA ILE A 18 6.76 23.69 -27.65
C ILE A 18 5.55 23.00 -27.02
N LEU A 19 4.34 23.27 -27.53
CA LEU A 19 3.12 22.63 -27.04
C LEU A 19 3.11 21.11 -27.26
N LEU A 20 3.62 20.65 -28.41
CA LEU A 20 3.75 19.23 -28.71
C LEU A 20 4.80 18.57 -27.82
N ALA A 21 5.94 19.23 -27.58
CA ALA A 21 6.97 18.73 -26.67
C ALA A 21 6.42 18.54 -25.24
N TYR A 22 5.65 19.52 -24.73
CA TYR A 22 4.98 19.40 -23.43
C TYR A 22 3.94 18.27 -23.41
N SER A 23 3.16 18.14 -24.48
CA SER A 23 2.17 17.07 -24.61
C SER A 23 2.80 15.68 -24.56
N ILE A 24 3.92 15.48 -25.26
CA ILE A 24 4.66 14.20 -25.25
C ILE A 24 5.21 13.90 -23.85
N TYR A 25 5.81 14.90 -23.19
CA TYR A 25 6.30 14.75 -21.82
C TYR A 25 5.18 14.29 -20.88
N ARG A 26 4.01 14.93 -20.95
CA ARG A 26 2.87 14.59 -20.11
C ARG A 26 2.36 13.17 -20.38
N ILE A 27 2.22 12.77 -21.64
CA ILE A 27 1.75 11.42 -22.01
C ILE A 27 2.66 10.33 -21.45
N ILE A 28 3.97 10.56 -21.38
CA ILE A 28 4.93 9.60 -20.82
C ILE A 28 4.89 9.62 -19.29
N MET A 29 4.80 10.81 -18.67
CA MET A 29 4.88 10.95 -17.22
C MET A 29 3.59 10.50 -16.49
N GLU A 30 2.43 10.71 -17.11
CA GLU A 30 1.12 10.39 -16.52
C GLU A 30 0.96 8.91 -16.12
N PRO A 31 1.26 7.90 -16.97
CA PRO A 31 1.17 6.50 -16.56
C PRO A 31 2.18 6.13 -15.45
N ILE A 32 3.39 6.72 -15.47
CA ILE A 32 4.43 6.47 -14.46
C ILE A 32 3.94 6.92 -13.08
N GLU A 33 3.39 8.13 -13.01
CA GLU A 33 2.86 8.67 -11.76
C GLU A 33 1.62 7.90 -11.29
N TYR A 34 0.76 7.47 -12.22
CA TYR A 34 -0.38 6.63 -11.90
C TYR A 34 0.04 5.28 -11.31
N GLU A 35 1.04 4.61 -11.89
CA GLU A 35 1.58 3.36 -11.35
C GLU A 35 2.19 3.55 -9.96
N ARG A 36 2.95 4.63 -9.75
CA ARG A 36 3.53 4.96 -8.44
C ARG A 36 2.45 5.13 -7.36
N ILE A 37 1.43 5.93 -7.66
CA ILE A 37 0.30 6.17 -6.75
C ILE A 37 -0.49 4.87 -6.53
N LYS A 38 -0.65 4.05 -7.56
CA LYS A 38 -1.32 2.76 -7.47
C LYS A 38 -0.57 1.86 -6.49
N ILE A 39 0.73 1.69 -6.64
CA ILE A 39 1.54 0.85 -5.75
C ILE A 39 1.37 1.31 -4.29
N GLU A 40 1.54 2.60 -4.03
CA GLU A 40 1.41 3.19 -2.69
C GLU A 40 0.02 2.91 -2.05
N ARG A 41 -1.06 3.04 -2.82
CA ARG A 41 -2.42 2.74 -2.33
C ARG A 41 -2.63 1.25 -2.10
N TYR A 42 -2.10 0.40 -2.98
CA TYR A 42 -2.24 -1.04 -2.86
C TYR A 42 -1.49 -1.57 -1.64
N GLU A 43 -0.27 -1.08 -1.38
CA GLU A 43 0.49 -1.43 -0.18
C GLU A 43 -0.30 -1.11 1.09
N LYS A 44 -0.87 0.09 1.18
CA LYS A 44 -1.70 0.49 2.32
C LYS A 44 -2.94 -0.39 2.51
N VAL A 45 -3.59 -0.78 1.41
CA VAL A 45 -4.75 -1.69 1.47
C VAL A 45 -4.33 -3.08 1.92
N ILE A 46 -3.21 -3.60 1.44
CA ILE A 46 -2.66 -4.90 1.84
C ILE A 46 -2.33 -4.89 3.33
N GLU A 47 -1.64 -3.87 3.82
CA GLU A 47 -1.31 -3.72 5.25
C GLU A 47 -2.58 -3.72 6.11
N ASN A 48 -3.61 -2.97 5.72
CA ASN A 48 -4.89 -2.96 6.44
C ASN A 48 -5.59 -4.33 6.44
N LEU A 49 -5.51 -5.08 5.33
CA LEU A 49 -6.09 -6.42 5.24
C LEU A 49 -5.32 -7.44 6.09
N ASP A 50 -4.01 -7.31 6.17
CA ASP A 50 -3.16 -8.16 7.02
C ASP A 50 -3.45 -7.89 8.50
N LEU A 51 -3.53 -6.62 8.91
CA LEU A 51 -3.93 -6.23 10.27
C LEU A 51 -5.33 -6.76 10.63
N LEU A 52 -6.29 -6.61 9.72
CA LEU A 52 -7.65 -7.13 9.91
C LEU A 52 -7.65 -8.66 10.09
N ARG A 53 -6.84 -9.37 9.30
CA ARG A 53 -6.69 -10.82 9.40
C ARG A 53 -6.11 -11.22 10.74
N GLU A 54 -5.05 -10.56 11.20
CA GLU A 54 -4.44 -10.84 12.50
C GLU A 54 -5.43 -10.63 13.64
N ALA A 55 -6.13 -9.48 13.64
CA ALA A 55 -7.15 -9.18 14.64
C ALA A 55 -8.26 -10.25 14.68
N GLN A 56 -8.75 -10.68 13.50
CA GLN A 56 -9.76 -11.74 13.40
C GLN A 56 -9.25 -13.10 13.89
N LEU A 57 -7.98 -13.43 13.64
CA LEU A 57 -7.36 -14.65 14.19
C LEU A 57 -7.26 -14.59 15.71
N THR A 58 -6.80 -13.46 16.26
CA THR A 58 -6.73 -13.25 17.72
C THR A 58 -8.11 -13.33 18.37
N HIS A 59 -9.13 -12.72 17.77
CA HIS A 59 -10.51 -12.83 18.25
C HIS A 59 -10.99 -14.29 18.27
N LYS A 60 -10.69 -15.04 17.20
CA LYS A 60 -11.02 -16.47 17.13
C LYS A 60 -10.26 -17.31 18.14
N GLU A 61 -9.00 -16.99 18.44
CA GLU A 61 -8.24 -17.67 19.49
C GLU A 61 -8.83 -17.43 20.88
N ALA A 62 -9.33 -16.22 21.14
CA ALA A 62 -9.95 -15.86 22.42
C ALA A 62 -11.37 -16.47 22.59
N TYR A 63 -12.20 -16.42 21.55
CA TYR A 63 -13.64 -16.73 21.64
C TYR A 63 -14.08 -17.97 20.88
N GLY A 64 -13.23 -18.55 20.02
CA GLY A 64 -13.53 -19.73 19.20
C GLY A 64 -14.26 -19.45 17.89
N TYR A 65 -14.67 -18.20 17.63
CA TYR A 65 -15.37 -17.78 16.41
C TYR A 65 -14.82 -16.45 15.87
N TYR A 66 -15.06 -16.17 14.58
CA TYR A 66 -14.67 -14.90 13.95
C TYR A 66 -15.67 -13.79 14.29
N ALA A 67 -15.20 -12.55 14.43
CA ALA A 67 -16.06 -11.40 14.66
C ALA A 67 -16.93 -11.12 13.43
N SER A 68 -18.22 -10.85 13.64
CA SER A 68 -19.20 -10.60 12.57
C SER A 68 -19.02 -9.23 11.92
N ASP A 69 -18.51 -8.25 12.66
CA ASP A 69 -18.45 -6.84 12.28
C ASP A 69 -17.10 -6.23 12.64
N ILE A 70 -16.67 -5.24 11.84
CA ILE A 70 -15.38 -4.55 12.04
C ILE A 70 -15.43 -3.66 13.28
N ASP A 71 -16.56 -3.01 13.55
CA ASP A 71 -16.73 -2.13 14.71
C ASP A 71 -16.55 -2.92 16.03
N TYR A 72 -17.11 -4.13 16.09
CA TYR A 72 -16.92 -5.02 17.23
C TYR A 72 -15.47 -5.52 17.35
N LEU A 73 -14.76 -5.68 16.22
CA LEU A 73 -13.34 -6.02 16.22
C LEU A 73 -12.47 -4.85 16.70
N GLU A 74 -12.83 -3.60 16.37
CA GLU A 74 -12.15 -2.40 16.87
C GLU A 74 -12.29 -2.28 18.39
N ASP A 75 -13.51 -2.48 18.91
CA ASP A 75 -13.75 -2.52 20.35
C ASP A 75 -12.98 -3.65 21.04
N PHE A 76 -12.88 -4.83 20.41
CA PHE A 76 -12.07 -5.95 20.89
C PHE A 76 -10.58 -5.58 21.00
N ILE A 77 -10.01 -4.96 19.97
CA ILE A 77 -8.59 -4.53 20.00
C ILE A 77 -8.37 -3.44 21.06
N ALA A 78 -9.31 -2.50 21.20
CA ALA A 78 -9.15 -1.33 22.06
C ALA A 78 -9.38 -1.62 23.55
N TYR A 79 -10.33 -2.50 23.88
CA TYR A 79 -10.82 -2.66 25.25
C TYR A 79 -10.64 -4.08 25.82
N ASP A 80 -10.39 -5.09 24.99
CA ASP A 80 -10.36 -6.47 25.45
C ASP A 80 -8.95 -6.96 25.80
N SER A 81 -8.88 -7.83 26.82
CA SER A 81 -7.63 -8.43 27.27
C SER A 81 -7.30 -9.67 26.44
N VAL A 82 -6.39 -9.52 25.46
CA VAL A 82 -5.91 -10.65 24.67
C VAL A 82 -5.20 -11.66 25.58
N ASN A 83 -5.69 -12.90 25.61
CA ASN A 83 -5.01 -14.00 26.27
C ASN A 83 -3.77 -14.38 25.45
N VAL A 84 -2.61 -13.79 25.78
CA VAL A 84 -1.33 -14.19 25.16
C VAL A 84 -0.97 -15.58 25.66
N VAL A 85 -1.29 -16.60 24.88
CA VAL A 85 -0.94 -18.00 25.20
C VAL A 85 0.54 -18.21 24.89
N VAL A 86 1.42 -17.84 25.84
CA VAL A 86 2.84 -18.16 25.72
C VAL A 86 3.03 -19.65 25.95
N ARG A 87 3.30 -20.40 24.88
CA ARG A 87 3.84 -21.75 24.97
C ARG A 87 5.27 -21.68 25.53
N LYS A 88 5.42 -21.83 26.84
CA LYS A 88 6.71 -22.10 27.47
C LYS A 88 7.08 -23.55 27.13
N ASP A 89 7.81 -23.75 26.04
CA ASP A 89 8.45 -25.04 25.76
C ASP A 89 9.59 -25.23 26.78
N SER A 90 9.26 -25.49 28.05
CA SER A 90 10.23 -25.86 29.07
C SER A 90 10.61 -27.33 28.87
N SER A 91 11.52 -27.58 27.95
CA SER A 91 12.30 -28.81 27.88
C SER A 91 13.73 -28.51 27.46
N PHE A 92 14.44 -27.77 28.32
CA PHE A 92 15.89 -27.90 28.36
C PHE A 92 16.19 -29.25 29.02
N SER A 93 16.36 -30.28 28.18
CA SER A 93 16.99 -31.54 28.62
C SER A 93 18.41 -31.22 29.06
N TYR A 94 18.67 -31.23 30.37
CA TYR A 94 20.03 -31.20 30.87
C TYR A 94 20.73 -32.48 30.40
N TYR A 95 21.65 -32.35 29.45
CA TYR A 95 22.56 -33.43 29.07
C TYR A 95 23.42 -33.78 30.30
N ASN A 96 23.02 -34.80 31.07
CA ASN A 96 23.85 -35.35 32.13
C ASN A 96 24.93 -36.22 31.49
N ARG A 97 26.20 -35.78 31.55
CA ARG A 97 27.35 -36.52 30.99
C ARG A 97 27.95 -37.54 31.97
N LEU A 98 27.16 -38.06 32.89
CA LEU A 98 27.61 -39.07 33.85
C LEU A 98 26.54 -40.17 33.91
N TYR A 99 26.55 -41.06 32.92
CA TYR A 99 26.77 -42.50 33.02
C TYR A 99 26.90 -43.08 31.60
#